data_AF-A0A954B0T3-F1
#
_entry.id   AF-A0A954B0T3-F1
#
_cell.length_a   1.000
_cell.length_b   1.000
_cell.length_c   1.000
_cell.angle_alpha   90.00
_cell.angle_beta   90.00
_cell.angle_gamma   90.00
#
_symmetry.space_group_name_H-M   'P 1'
#
loop_
_entity.id
_entity.type
_entity.pdbx_description
1 polymer ?
#
loop_
_entity_poly.entity_id
_entity_poly.type
_entity_poly.pdbx_seq_one_letter_code
_entity_poly.pdbx_strand_id
1 'polypeptide(L)'
;GHNIDPAEIEEALSGHPAVAVVGAIGQPDARSGELPCAYVELVAGAEASPAELIEFCRGRIHERAAIPKYIEVLDALPKTAVGKVFKPDLRKRAIRRIYDAALRDAGLPVHVEAVVDDKKLGLTAVLKRDGDVDAAALAHVLNQYTRPWRWHEDTPG
;
A
#
# COMPACT_ATOMS: atom_id res chain seq x y z
N GLY A 1 -2.08 -13.35 -14.06
CA GLY A 1 -1.48 -12.83 -12.82
C GLY A 1 -1.47 -13.94 -11.79
N HIS A 2 -0.46 -13.98 -10.92
CA HIS A 2 -0.46 -14.91 -9.79
C HIS A 2 -1.43 -14.36 -8.74
N ASN A 3 -2.44 -15.13 -8.34
CA ASN A 3 -3.26 -14.79 -7.18
C ASN A 3 -2.44 -15.14 -5.93
N ILE A 4 -1.77 -14.14 -5.36
CA ILE A 4 -1.02 -14.29 -4.11
C ILE A 4 -2.02 -14.14 -2.97
N ASP A 5 -2.11 -15.16 -2.10
CA ASP A 5 -2.90 -15.08 -0.89
C ASP A 5 -2.16 -14.26 0.17
N PRO A 6 -2.72 -13.13 0.64
CA PRO A 6 -2.12 -12.38 1.75
C PRO A 6 -1.90 -13.23 3.02
N ALA A 7 -2.66 -14.30 3.21
CA ALA A 7 -2.53 -15.17 4.37
C ALA A 7 -1.15 -15.84 4.46
N GLU A 8 -0.52 -16.23 3.34
CA GLU A 8 0.83 -16.84 3.34
C GLU A 8 1.88 -15.85 3.89
N ILE A 9 1.75 -14.58 3.52
CA ILE A 9 2.62 -13.50 4.02
C ILE A 9 2.39 -13.25 5.50
N GLU A 10 1.12 -13.20 5.91
CA GLU A 10 0.71 -12.97 7.30
C GLU A 10 1.18 -14.11 8.22
N GLU A 11 1.01 -15.37 7.79
CA GLU A 11 1.47 -16.54 8.53
C GLU A 11 3.01 -16.54 8.67
N ALA A 12 3.72 -16.27 7.57
CA ALA A 12 5.18 -16.19 7.61
C ALA A 12 5.65 -15.12 8.60
N LEU A 13 5.15 -13.88 8.51
CA LEU A 13 5.57 -12.78 9.37
C LEU A 13 5.13 -12.94 10.83
N SER A 14 3.97 -13.54 11.08
CA SER A 14 3.49 -13.84 12.45
C SER A 14 4.41 -14.82 13.19
N GLY A 15 5.22 -15.59 12.46
CA GLY A 15 6.25 -16.45 13.04
C GLY A 15 7.52 -15.71 13.50
N HIS A 16 7.67 -14.41 13.23
CA HIS A 16 8.84 -13.65 13.66
C HIS A 16 8.69 -13.20 15.13
N PRO A 17 9.67 -13.43 16.01
CA PRO A 17 9.52 -13.16 17.45
C PRO A 17 9.28 -11.68 17.81
N ALA A 18 9.73 -10.76 16.95
CA ALA A 18 9.49 -9.32 17.12
C ALA A 18 8.13 -8.84 16.59
N VAL A 19 7.38 -9.64 15.83
CA VAL A 19 6.13 -9.20 15.19
C VAL A 19 4.95 -9.52 16.12
N ALA A 20 4.15 -8.50 16.45
CA ALA A 20 2.92 -8.67 17.23
C ALA A 20 1.70 -8.82 16.34
N VAL A 21 1.60 -7.98 15.31
CA VAL A 21 0.47 -7.96 14.36
C VAL A 21 0.99 -7.67 12.96
N VAL A 22 0.41 -8.34 11.97
CA VAL A 22 0.73 -8.13 10.56
C VAL A 22 -0.54 -7.93 9.73
N GLY A 23 -0.45 -7.07 8.73
CA GLY A 23 -1.46 -6.94 7.68
C GLY A 23 -0.80 -6.93 6.30
N ALA A 24 -1.06 -7.96 5.50
CA ALA A 24 -0.62 -8.06 4.12
C ALA A 24 -1.72 -7.63 3.14
N ILE A 25 -1.31 -6.87 2.12
CA ILE A 25 -2.15 -6.29 1.08
C ILE A 25 -1.41 -6.28 -0.27
N GLY A 26 -2.16 -6.11 -1.37
CA GLY A 26 -1.58 -5.70 -2.65
C GLY A 26 -1.39 -4.18 -2.68
N GLN A 27 -0.17 -3.72 -2.95
CA GLN A 27 0.09 -2.32 -3.29
C GLN A 27 -0.01 -2.12 -4.81
N PRO A 28 -0.38 -0.92 -5.31
CA PRO A 28 -0.37 -0.66 -6.75
C PRO A 28 1.03 -0.82 -7.36
N ASP A 29 1.06 -1.33 -8.59
CA ASP A 29 2.27 -1.43 -9.40
C ASP A 29 1.93 -1.22 -10.87
N ALA A 30 2.75 -0.42 -11.58
CA ALA A 30 2.51 -0.04 -12.97
C ALA A 30 2.70 -1.19 -13.98
N ARG A 31 3.42 -2.26 -13.60
CA ARG A 31 3.78 -3.36 -14.53
C ARG A 31 2.93 -4.61 -14.29
N SER A 32 2.75 -4.95 -13.02
CA SER A 32 2.11 -6.19 -12.56
C SER A 32 0.68 -5.95 -12.05
N GLY A 33 0.24 -4.69 -12.02
CA GLY A 33 -1.04 -4.26 -11.44
C GLY A 33 -0.95 -4.11 -9.93
N GLU A 34 -0.55 -5.18 -9.23
CA GLU A 34 -0.31 -5.16 -7.79
C GLU A 34 0.93 -5.98 -7.40
N LEU A 35 1.57 -5.59 -6.29
CA LEU A 35 2.68 -6.33 -5.67
C LEU A 35 2.36 -6.59 -4.19
N PRO A 36 2.81 -7.72 -3.60
CA PRO A 36 2.62 -7.96 -2.18
C PRO A 36 3.39 -6.95 -1.32
N CYS A 37 2.70 -6.44 -0.32
CA CYS A 37 3.15 -5.45 0.65
C CYS A 37 2.64 -5.84 2.03
N ALA A 38 3.45 -5.66 3.07
CA ALA A 38 3.02 -5.91 4.44
C ALA A 38 3.27 -4.69 5.34
N TYR A 39 2.42 -4.55 6.34
CA TYR A 39 2.61 -3.63 7.45
C TYR A 39 2.67 -4.43 8.72
N VAL A 40 3.59 -4.07 9.62
CA VAL A 40 3.82 -4.80 10.87
C VAL A 40 3.78 -3.85 12.06
N GLU A 41 3.25 -4.35 13.16
CA GLU A 41 3.32 -3.74 14.50
C GLU A 41 4.20 -4.70 15.31
N LEU A 42 5.24 -4.16 15.93
CA LEU A 42 6.18 -4.98 16.69
C LEU A 42 5.66 -5.23 18.11
N VAL A 43 6.15 -6.29 18.72
CA VAL A 43 5.99 -6.51 20.16
C VAL A 43 6.64 -5.35 20.92
N ALA A 44 6.04 -4.92 22.03
CA ALA A 44 6.55 -3.81 22.82
C ALA A 44 8.02 -4.02 23.21
N GLY A 45 8.87 -3.04 22.86
CA GLY A 45 10.31 -3.08 23.13
C GLY A 45 11.13 -3.97 22.19
N ALA A 46 10.51 -4.59 21.18
CA ALA A 46 11.22 -5.32 20.15
C ALA A 46 11.65 -4.37 19.01
N GLU A 47 12.72 -4.75 18.33
CA GLU A 47 13.22 -4.05 17.14
C GLU A 47 13.34 -5.06 15.99
N ALA A 48 12.91 -4.63 14.80
CA ALA A 48 13.11 -5.34 13.55
C ALA A 48 13.03 -4.34 12.41
N SER A 49 14.00 -4.38 11.52
CA SER A 49 14.01 -3.57 10.30
C SER A 49 13.15 -4.21 9.20
N PRO A 50 12.60 -3.41 8.27
CA PRO A 50 11.94 -3.95 7.08
C PRO A 50 12.80 -4.94 6.29
N ALA A 51 14.11 -4.71 6.20
CA ALA A 51 15.02 -5.60 5.48
C ALA A 51 15.12 -6.97 6.15
N GLU A 52 15.28 -7.01 7.48
CA GLU A 52 15.32 -8.27 8.24
C GLU A 52 14.02 -9.06 8.09
N LEU A 53 12.86 -8.38 8.12
CA LEU A 53 11.56 -9.02 7.94
C LEU A 53 11.36 -9.58 6.53
N ILE A 54 11.84 -8.88 5.50
CA ILE A 54 11.84 -9.39 4.13
C ILE A 54 12.73 -10.63 4.01
N GLU A 55 13.94 -10.61 4.56
CA GLU A 55 14.82 -11.78 4.58
C GLU A 55 14.18 -12.96 5.34
N PHE A 56 13.51 -12.68 6.46
CA PHE A 56 12.79 -13.69 7.22
C PHE A 56 11.68 -14.38 6.40
N CYS A 57 10.95 -13.61 5.59
CA CYS A 57 9.96 -14.14 4.65
C CYS A 57 10.58 -15.03 3.58
N ARG A 58 11.78 -14.70 3.04
CA ARG A 58 12.42 -15.49 1.97
C ARG A 58 12.73 -16.92 2.38
N GLY A 59 12.98 -17.16 3.66
CA GLY A 59 13.21 -18.51 4.19
C GLY A 59 11.93 -19.31 4.49
N ARG A 60 10.75 -18.70 4.38
CA ARG A 60 9.46 -19.28 4.83
C ARG A 60 8.39 -19.34 3.76
N ILE A 61 8.34 -18.34 2.90
CA ILE A 61 7.40 -18.26 1.77
C ILE A 61 7.99 -19.05 0.60
N HIS A 62 7.27 -20.06 0.12
CA HIS A 62 7.74 -20.91 -0.98
C HIS A 62 7.52 -20.26 -2.34
N GLU A 63 6.40 -19.57 -2.51
CA GLU A 63 6.11 -18.85 -3.75
C GLU A 63 6.92 -17.54 -3.79
N ARG A 64 7.92 -17.47 -4.69
CA ARG A 64 8.80 -16.30 -4.79
C ARG A 64 8.03 -15.02 -5.14
N ALA A 65 6.93 -15.13 -5.88
CA ALA A 65 6.08 -13.99 -6.18
C ALA A 65 5.38 -13.44 -4.93
N ALA A 66 5.09 -14.28 -3.92
CA ALA A 66 4.40 -13.90 -2.69
C ALA A 66 5.30 -13.16 -1.69
N ILE A 67 6.63 -13.25 -1.82
CA ILE A 67 7.57 -12.53 -0.95
C ILE A 67 7.32 -11.01 -1.08
N PRO A 68 6.99 -10.31 0.03
CA PRO A 68 6.68 -8.88 0.02
C PRO A 68 7.78 -8.06 -0.66
N LYS A 69 7.37 -7.10 -1.49
CA LYS A 69 8.27 -6.10 -2.10
C LYS A 69 8.45 -4.87 -1.24
N TYR A 70 7.59 -4.70 -0.24
CA TYR A 70 7.64 -3.61 0.72
C TYR A 70 7.14 -4.11 2.07
N ILE A 71 7.85 -3.71 3.13
CA ILE A 71 7.40 -3.85 4.52
C ILE A 71 7.58 -2.50 5.20
N GLU A 72 6.59 -2.08 5.99
CA GLU A 72 6.68 -0.90 6.85
C GLU A 72 6.29 -1.28 8.28
N VAL A 73 7.14 -0.87 9.22
CA VAL A 73 6.86 -0.99 10.64
C VAL A 73 6.05 0.23 11.06
N LEU A 74 4.90 0.01 11.68
CA LEU A 74 4.02 1.04 12.20
C LEU A 74 3.98 0.97 13.72
N ASP A 75 3.80 2.12 14.37
CA ASP A 75 3.59 2.19 15.82
C ASP A 75 2.34 1.40 16.25
N ALA A 76 1.29 1.44 15.43
CA ALA A 76 0.07 0.67 15.61
C ALA A 76 -0.61 0.40 14.26
N LEU A 77 -1.05 -0.83 14.04
CA LEU A 77 -1.87 -1.15 12.88
C LEU A 77 -3.32 -0.66 13.07
N PRO A 78 -4.00 -0.20 12.00
CA PRO A 78 -5.41 0.14 12.08
C PRO A 78 -6.21 -1.13 12.39
N LYS A 79 -7.10 -1.05 13.38
CA LYS A 79 -7.91 -2.17 13.85
C LYS A 79 -9.39 -1.81 13.79
N THR A 80 -10.21 -2.79 13.45
CA THR A 80 -11.67 -2.71 13.57
C THR A 80 -12.09 -2.62 15.04
N ALA A 81 -13.36 -2.30 15.30
CA ALA A 81 -13.92 -2.25 16.66
C ALA A 81 -13.76 -3.58 17.43
N VAL A 82 -13.60 -4.70 16.72
CA VAL A 82 -13.37 -6.04 17.29
C VAL A 82 -11.89 -6.46 17.29
N GLY A 83 -10.96 -5.52 17.08
CA GLY A 83 -9.51 -5.73 17.23
C GLY A 83 -8.80 -6.36 16.02
N LYS A 84 -9.52 -6.75 14.95
CA LYS A 84 -8.90 -7.28 13.73
C LYS A 84 -8.27 -6.19 12.89
N VAL A 85 -7.15 -6.47 12.23
CA VAL A 85 -6.49 -5.54 11.30
C VAL A 85 -7.47 -5.07 10.22
N PHE A 86 -7.58 -3.76 10.05
CA PHE A 86 -8.43 -3.14 9.05
C PHE A 86 -7.64 -2.87 7.76
N LYS A 87 -7.52 -3.92 6.93
CA LYS A 87 -6.80 -3.91 5.65
C LYS A 87 -7.18 -2.76 4.69
N PRO A 88 -8.43 -2.26 4.62
CA PRO A 88 -8.76 -1.12 3.77
C PRO A 88 -7.88 0.12 4.01
N ASP A 89 -7.55 0.43 5.27
CA ASP A 89 -6.70 1.60 5.57
C ASP A 89 -5.23 1.37 5.19
N LEU A 90 -4.76 0.12 5.26
CA LEU A 90 -3.44 -0.26 4.76
C LEU A 90 -3.35 -0.13 3.23
N ARG A 91 -4.43 -0.47 2.51
CA ARG A 91 -4.51 -0.28 1.05
C ARG A 91 -4.53 1.20 0.68
N LYS A 92 -5.29 2.04 1.42
CA LYS A 92 -5.29 3.50 1.23
C LYS A 92 -3.89 4.09 1.42
N ARG A 93 -3.17 3.66 2.49
CA ARG A 93 -1.77 4.04 2.73
C ARG A 93 -0.87 3.66 1.55
N ALA A 94 -0.99 2.42 1.05
CA ALA A 94 -0.20 1.95 -0.08
C ALA A 94 -0.49 2.76 -1.36
N ILE A 95 -1.75 3.02 -1.68
CA ILE A 95 -2.15 3.83 -2.85
C ILE A 95 -1.54 5.22 -2.76
N ARG A 96 -1.72 5.91 -1.64
CA ARG A 96 -1.14 7.24 -1.40
C ARG A 96 0.36 7.23 -1.61
N ARG A 97 1.08 6.31 -0.93
CA ARG A 97 2.54 6.21 -1.01
C ARG A 97 3.04 6.01 -2.44
N ILE A 98 2.43 5.09 -3.19
CA ILE A 98 2.86 4.78 -4.57
C ILE A 98 2.57 5.95 -5.51
N TYR A 99 1.40 6.58 -5.39
CA TYR A 99 1.01 7.66 -6.29
C TYR A 99 1.80 8.93 -5.99
N ASP A 100 1.98 9.30 -4.73
CA ASP A 100 2.84 10.43 -4.33
C ASP A 100 4.29 10.24 -4.80
N ALA A 101 4.81 9.01 -4.76
CA ALA A 101 6.14 8.71 -5.29
C ALA A 101 6.20 8.88 -6.81
N ALA A 102 5.24 8.31 -7.54
CA ALA A 102 5.19 8.41 -9.00
C ALA A 102 5.04 9.86 -9.50
N LEU A 103 4.20 10.66 -8.82
CA LEU A 103 4.00 12.08 -9.12
C LEU A 103 5.26 12.89 -8.86
N ARG A 104 5.94 12.63 -7.74
CA ARG A 104 7.21 13.26 -7.39
C ARG A 104 8.31 12.93 -8.40
N ASP A 105 8.45 11.67 -8.77
CA ASP A 105 9.47 11.21 -9.72
C ASP A 105 9.25 11.81 -11.12
N ALA A 106 7.99 12.09 -11.48
CA ALA A 106 7.62 12.81 -12.70
C ALA A 106 7.74 14.34 -12.59
N GLY A 107 8.06 14.88 -11.41
CA GLY A 107 8.18 16.33 -11.18
C GLY A 107 6.85 17.09 -11.26
N LEU A 108 5.72 16.40 -11.05
CA LEU A 108 4.39 17.01 -11.13
C LEU A 108 4.01 17.67 -9.80
N PRO A 109 3.55 18.93 -9.77
CA PRO A 109 3.16 19.63 -8.54
C PRO A 109 1.75 19.21 -8.11
N VAL A 110 1.58 17.93 -7.79
CA VAL A 110 0.34 17.28 -7.37
C VAL A 110 0.65 16.28 -6.26
N HIS A 111 -0.25 16.17 -5.29
CA HIS A 111 -0.20 15.10 -4.30
C HIS A 111 -1.56 14.43 -4.13
N VAL A 112 -1.55 13.23 -3.56
CA VAL A 112 -2.74 12.54 -3.09
C VAL A 112 -3.16 13.15 -1.75
N GLU A 113 -4.26 13.87 -1.74
CA GLU A 113 -4.81 14.44 -0.51
C GLU A 113 -5.47 13.35 0.34
N ALA A 114 -6.23 12.46 -0.30
CA ALA A 114 -6.94 11.36 0.34
C ALA A 114 -7.09 10.15 -0.59
N VAL A 115 -7.39 8.99 -0.01
CA VAL A 115 -7.87 7.81 -0.76
C VAL A 115 -9.21 7.41 -0.17
N VAL A 116 -10.26 7.50 -0.98
CA VAL A 116 -11.65 7.32 -0.56
C VAL A 116 -12.21 6.02 -1.07
N ASP A 117 -13.22 5.49 -0.38
CA ASP A 117 -14.00 4.35 -0.86
C ASP A 117 -15.16 4.87 -1.73
N ASP A 118 -14.97 4.83 -3.05
CA ASP A 118 -16.00 5.21 -4.01
C ASP A 118 -16.92 4.02 -4.28
N LYS A 119 -18.24 4.22 -4.17
CA LYS A 119 -19.23 3.14 -4.30
C LYS A 119 -19.18 2.42 -5.65
N LYS A 120 -18.72 3.07 -6.72
CA LYS A 120 -18.67 2.50 -8.07
C LYS A 120 -17.26 2.07 -8.45
N LEU A 121 -16.28 2.88 -8.08
CA LEU A 121 -14.89 2.73 -8.53
C LEU A 121 -13.99 2.01 -7.50
N GLY A 122 -14.49 1.82 -6.27
CA GLY A 122 -13.71 1.31 -5.14
C GLY A 122 -12.72 2.34 -4.61
N LEU A 123 -11.59 1.87 -4.08
CA LEU A 123 -10.54 2.76 -3.56
C LEU A 123 -10.00 3.69 -4.65
N THR A 124 -10.29 4.98 -4.50
CA THR A 124 -9.99 6.03 -5.49
C THR A 124 -9.09 7.09 -4.85
N ALA A 125 -7.98 7.41 -5.50
CA ALA A 125 -7.11 8.50 -5.06
C ALA A 125 -7.73 9.86 -5.41
N VAL A 126 -7.78 10.76 -4.42
CA VAL A 126 -8.24 12.15 -4.60
C VAL A 126 -7.00 13.04 -4.65
N LEU A 127 -6.81 13.70 -5.79
CA LEU A 127 -5.63 14.51 -6.07
C LEU A 127 -5.87 15.98 -5.79
N LYS A 128 -4.83 16.67 -5.31
CA LYS A 128 -4.80 18.11 -5.10
C LYS A 128 -3.62 18.72 -5.83
N ARG A 129 -3.87 19.82 -6.52
CA ARG A 129 -2.85 20.60 -7.23
C ARG A 129 -2.11 21.50 -6.24
N ASP A 130 -0.79 21.48 -6.33
CA ASP A 130 0.10 22.41 -5.63
C ASP A 130 0.65 23.50 -6.58
N GLY A 131 0.37 23.39 -7.88
CA GLY A 131 0.81 24.31 -8.92
C GLY A 131 0.10 24.05 -10.25
N ASP A 132 0.69 24.55 -11.34
CA ASP A 132 0.22 24.28 -12.69
C ASP A 132 0.56 22.83 -13.10
N VAL A 133 -0.40 22.11 -13.67
CA VAL A 133 -0.30 20.68 -13.93
C VAL A 133 -0.62 20.39 -15.38
N ASP A 134 0.35 19.81 -16.09
CA ASP A 134 0.11 19.19 -17.38
C ASP A 134 -0.75 17.93 -17.19
N ALA A 135 -2.02 18.03 -17.62
CA ALA A 135 -2.99 16.95 -17.51
C ALA A 135 -2.60 15.71 -18.33
N ALA A 136 -1.90 15.87 -19.46
CA ALA A 136 -1.46 14.75 -20.27
C ALA A 136 -0.30 14.01 -19.61
N ALA A 137 0.66 14.74 -19.03
CA ALA A 137 1.75 14.15 -18.25
C ALA A 137 1.22 13.41 -17.02
N LEU A 138 0.28 14.01 -16.28
CA LEU A 138 -0.37 13.36 -15.14
C LEU A 138 -1.06 12.06 -15.53
N ALA A 139 -1.88 12.09 -16.59
CA ALA A 139 -2.56 10.90 -17.08
C ALA A 139 -1.57 9.83 -17.54
N HIS A 140 -0.47 10.21 -18.20
CA HIS A 140 0.58 9.28 -18.60
C HIS A 140 1.20 8.55 -17.40
N VAL A 141 1.36 9.22 -16.25
CA VAL A 141 1.90 8.61 -15.03
C VAL A 141 0.87 7.72 -14.35
N LEU A 142 -0.30 8.27 -13.99
CA LEU A 142 -1.23 7.59 -13.10
C LEU A 142 -2.08 6.52 -13.79
N ASN A 143 -2.31 6.61 -15.10
CA ASN A 143 -3.09 5.59 -15.83
C ASN A 143 -2.30 4.30 -16.08
N GLN A 144 -1.03 4.23 -15.67
CA GLN A 144 -0.28 2.97 -15.64
C GLN A 144 -0.70 2.09 -14.46
N TYR A 145 -1.32 2.67 -13.43
CA TYR A 145 -1.79 1.94 -12.26
C TYR A 145 -3.27 1.55 -12.41
N THR A 146 -3.66 0.47 -11.73
CA THR A 146 -5.02 -0.06 -11.81
C THR A 146 -6.03 0.70 -10.95
N ARG A 147 -5.56 1.50 -9.96
CA ARG A 147 -6.47 2.21 -9.05
C ARG A 147 -6.89 3.55 -9.65
N PRO A 148 -8.20 3.85 -9.64
CA PRO A 148 -8.70 5.09 -10.19
C PRO A 148 -8.21 6.29 -9.37
N TRP A 149 -8.18 7.44 -10.02
CA TRP A 149 -7.93 8.73 -9.39
C TRP A 149 -8.93 9.75 -9.92
N ARG A 150 -9.19 10.79 -9.11
CA ARG A 150 -9.97 11.97 -9.50
C ARG A 150 -9.40 13.21 -8.86
N TRP A 151 -9.78 14.37 -9.36
CA TRP A 151 -9.44 15.61 -8.68
C TRP A 151 -10.30 15.83 -7.44
N HIS A 152 -9.78 16.58 -6.47
CA HIS A 152 -10.56 17.03 -5.32
C HIS A 152 -11.83 17.75 -5.76
N GLU A 153 -11.75 18.61 -6.78
CA GLU A 153 -12.91 19.38 -7.27
C GLU A 153 -14.04 18.51 -7.84
N ASP A 154 -13.74 17.25 -8.20
CA ASP A 154 -14.72 16.28 -8.70
C ASP A 154 -15.38 15.47 -7.57
N THR A 155 -15.10 15.78 -6.30
CA THR A 155 -15.70 15.10 -5.15
C THR A 155 -17.14 15.58 -4.94
N PRO A 156 -18.14 14.68 -4.92
CA PRO A 156 -19.51 15.07 -4.58
C PRO A 156 -19.56 15.67 -3.18
N GLY A 157 -20.20 16.83 -3.02
CA GLY A 157 -20.45 17.50 -1.74
C GLY A 157 -21.43 16.75 -0.84
#